data_AF-A0A6L4ZM82-F1
#
_entry.id   AF-A0A6L4ZM82-F1
#
_cell.length_a   1.000
_cell.length_b   1.000
_cell.length_c   1.000
_cell.angle_alpha   90.00
_cell.angle_beta   90.00
_cell.angle_gamma   90.00
#
_symmetry.space_group_name_H-M   'P 1'
#
loop_
_entity.id
_entity.type
_entity.pdbx_description
1 polymer ?
#
loop_
_entity_poly.entity_id
_entity_poly.type
_entity_poly.pdbx_seq_one_letter_code
_entity_poly.pdbx_strand_id
1 'polypeptide(L)'
;KHMAAGSYLFRAGETCSTLYVIYSGLVEISAVRDSSSKLTIIGFLASGESLGESLALIGGVHRTEAKLEEAAEIFTLGAEALRELIHSIPDFALRFTMALCNKLAASEGQLQSRHNKRHLQGDLQHFDLATIVQTLNGLRESGVLMLYPKMDNDIGGSGVIGVLPFARIYFEAGEARYIKLGSRGGEEGFYQLFQMPLAGSFTFVQQEVPDDMASTDPIRMPTMNLLLEAHRLQDELETFKNKLPDLTTAFRPLVEELQWSEEITLGFANQIWSLILGGATLCEILGKTDCSNFTAYRLLIEMIGKGQISDEKLPADMLISTKTIRVMASREE
;
A
#
# COMPACT_ATOMS: atom_id res chain seq x y z
N LYS A 1 26.03 3.03 17.63
CA LYS A 1 27.09 4.05 17.49
C LYS A 1 26.49 5.27 16.81
N HIS A 2 26.75 6.48 17.31
CA HIS A 2 26.39 7.72 16.60
C HIS A 2 27.54 8.11 15.68
N MET A 3 27.23 8.44 14.43
CA MET A 3 28.23 8.74 13.40
C MET A 3 27.82 10.02 12.65
N ALA A 4 28.80 10.85 12.33
CA ALA A 4 28.55 12.13 11.67
C ALA A 4 28.37 11.97 10.15
N ALA A 5 27.70 12.95 9.53
CA ALA A 5 27.60 13.06 8.08
C ALA A 5 29.00 13.04 7.42
N GLY A 6 29.12 12.36 6.30
CA GLY A 6 30.38 12.20 5.55
C GLY A 6 31.29 11.09 6.05
N SER A 7 30.97 10.42 7.16
CA SER A 7 31.75 9.28 7.66
C SER A 7 31.47 8.00 6.85
N TYR A 8 32.41 7.06 6.85
CA TYR A 8 32.28 5.78 6.15
C TYR A 8 31.98 4.67 7.15
N LEU A 9 31.03 3.78 6.80
CA LEU A 9 30.86 2.51 7.50
C LEU A 9 31.93 1.51 7.10
N PHE A 10 32.24 1.46 5.81
CA PHE A 10 33.32 0.69 5.21
C PHE A 10 33.63 1.20 3.81
N ARG A 11 34.82 0.87 3.31
CA ARG A 11 35.27 1.14 1.95
C ARG A 11 35.42 -0.13 1.13
N ALA A 12 35.44 0.03 -0.19
CA ALA A 12 35.64 -1.07 -1.09
C ALA A 12 37.05 -1.63 -0.89
N GLY A 13 37.16 -2.96 -0.82
CA GLY A 13 38.39 -3.68 -0.53
C GLY A 13 38.67 -3.90 0.97
N GLU A 14 37.92 -3.27 1.87
CA GLU A 14 38.07 -3.53 3.31
C GLU A 14 37.51 -4.91 3.69
N THR A 15 38.16 -5.59 4.63
CA THR A 15 37.69 -6.89 5.13
C THR A 15 36.45 -6.68 5.99
N CYS A 16 35.38 -7.40 5.69
CA CYS A 16 34.16 -7.33 6.46
C CYS A 16 34.24 -8.22 7.70
N SER A 17 33.97 -7.64 8.86
CA SER A 17 33.92 -8.35 10.15
C SER A 17 32.74 -7.90 11.01
N THR A 18 31.83 -7.10 10.46
CA THR A 18 30.76 -6.45 11.22
C THR A 18 29.50 -6.36 10.37
N LEU A 19 28.37 -6.74 10.98
CA LEU A 19 27.02 -6.44 10.53
C LEU A 19 26.63 -5.04 11.01
N TYR A 20 26.10 -4.23 10.11
CA TYR A 20 25.55 -2.91 10.41
C TYR A 20 24.03 -2.93 10.23
N VAL A 21 23.30 -2.30 11.15
CA VAL A 21 21.87 -2.03 11.03
C VAL A 21 21.64 -0.54 11.24
N ILE A 22 21.01 0.11 10.26
CA ILE A 22 20.75 1.54 10.29
C ILE A 22 19.54 1.77 11.20
N TYR A 23 19.74 2.43 12.33
CA TYR A 23 18.63 2.80 13.23
C TYR A 23 18.01 4.14 12.79
N SER A 24 18.85 5.11 12.43
CA SER A 24 18.44 6.39 11.85
C SER A 24 19.54 6.92 10.93
N GLY A 25 19.19 7.73 9.94
CA GLY A 25 20.14 8.30 8.97
C GLY A 25 20.09 7.65 7.58
N LEU A 26 20.81 8.25 6.63
CA LEU A 26 20.92 7.82 5.24
C LEU A 26 22.36 7.45 4.87
N VAL A 27 22.52 6.30 4.21
CA VAL A 27 23.81 5.75 3.77
C VAL A 27 23.82 5.60 2.25
N GLU A 28 24.70 6.31 1.56
CA GLU A 28 24.98 6.13 0.15
C GLU A 28 25.83 4.87 -0.08
N ILE A 29 25.42 4.05 -1.05
CA ILE A 29 26.18 2.90 -1.52
C ILE A 29 26.75 3.17 -2.92
N SER A 30 28.06 3.09 -3.01
CA SER A 30 28.81 3.33 -4.25
C SER A 30 29.63 2.10 -4.65
N ALA A 31 29.72 1.82 -5.95
CA ALA A 31 30.47 0.69 -6.50
C ALA A 31 31.20 1.08 -7.79
N VAL A 32 32.30 0.40 -8.08
CA VAL A 32 33.04 0.55 -9.34
C VAL A 32 32.35 -0.32 -10.40
N ARG A 33 31.77 0.32 -11.43
CA ARG A 33 31.01 -0.39 -12.48
C ARG A 33 31.80 -0.71 -13.74
N ASP A 34 32.93 -0.03 -13.99
CA ASP A 34 33.72 -0.15 -15.22
C ASP A 34 35.23 -0.18 -14.96
N SER A 35 36.00 -0.62 -15.95
CA SER A 35 37.47 -0.59 -15.99
C SER A 35 38.09 0.82 -15.88
N SER A 36 37.25 1.87 -15.82
CA SER A 36 37.64 3.26 -15.59
C SER A 36 37.93 3.59 -14.11
N SER A 37 37.79 2.63 -13.18
CA SER A 37 38.02 2.79 -11.73
C SER A 37 37.19 3.91 -11.07
N LYS A 38 36.13 4.39 -11.72
CA LYS A 38 35.26 5.44 -11.19
C LYS A 38 34.15 4.85 -10.32
N LEU A 39 34.03 5.34 -9.09
CA LEU A 39 32.93 5.02 -8.20
C LEU A 39 31.63 5.62 -8.72
N THR A 40 30.59 4.81 -8.80
CA THR A 40 29.24 5.22 -9.19
C THR A 40 28.26 4.88 -8.09
N ILE A 41 27.34 5.79 -7.80
CA ILE A 41 26.28 5.56 -6.82
C ILE A 41 25.34 4.48 -7.38
N ILE A 42 25.12 3.41 -6.61
CA ILE A 42 24.27 2.29 -7.00
C ILE A 42 22.99 2.20 -6.16
N GLY A 43 22.91 2.95 -5.05
CA GLY A 43 21.71 3.02 -4.23
C GLY A 43 21.95 3.77 -2.92
N PHE A 44 20.87 3.93 -2.15
CA PHE A 44 20.89 4.47 -0.80
C PHE A 44 20.22 3.47 0.13
N LEU A 45 20.65 3.45 1.39
CA LEU A 45 20.05 2.66 2.45
C LEU A 45 19.65 3.55 3.62
N ALA A 46 18.51 3.26 4.23
CA ALA A 46 17.87 4.06 5.27
C ALA A 46 17.57 3.23 6.53
N SER A 47 16.93 3.86 7.51
CA SER A 47 16.52 3.23 8.77
C SER A 47 15.79 1.89 8.56
N GLY A 48 16.13 0.90 9.39
CA GLY A 48 15.59 -0.46 9.33
C GLY A 48 16.37 -1.39 8.39
N GLU A 49 17.23 -0.85 7.52
CA GLU A 49 18.04 -1.68 6.63
C GLU A 49 19.38 -2.09 7.25
N SER A 50 19.89 -3.22 6.75
CA SER A 50 21.13 -3.80 7.23
C SER A 50 22.13 -4.03 6.10
N LEU A 51 23.40 -4.16 6.49
CA LEU A 51 24.57 -4.17 5.62
C LEU A 51 25.62 -5.13 6.14
N GLY A 52 26.27 -5.86 5.22
CA GLY A 52 27.40 -6.73 5.55
C GLY A 52 26.99 -8.06 6.19
N GLU A 53 25.71 -8.43 6.19
CA GLU A 53 25.20 -9.67 6.79
C GLU A 53 25.93 -10.90 6.24
N SER A 54 25.95 -11.03 4.92
CA SER A 54 26.52 -12.19 4.23
C SER A 54 28.02 -12.29 4.46
N LEU A 55 28.72 -11.15 4.44
CA LEU A 55 30.17 -11.11 4.64
C LEU A 55 30.56 -11.27 6.12
N ALA A 56 29.74 -10.81 7.07
CA ALA A 56 29.95 -11.07 8.49
C ALA A 56 29.82 -12.56 8.82
N LEU A 57 28.93 -13.29 8.13
CA LEU A 57 28.79 -14.74 8.28
C LEU A 57 29.91 -15.52 7.59
N ILE A 58 30.06 -15.31 6.28
CA ILE A 58 30.86 -16.15 5.37
C ILE A 58 32.32 -15.67 5.29
N GLY A 59 32.59 -14.42 5.69
CA GLY A 59 33.87 -13.75 5.49
C GLY A 59 34.01 -13.18 4.08
N GLY A 60 34.91 -12.21 3.93
CA GLY A 60 35.27 -11.64 2.64
C GLY A 60 35.56 -10.14 2.72
N VAL A 61 35.63 -9.51 1.54
CA VAL A 61 35.89 -8.08 1.40
C VAL A 61 34.67 -7.34 0.84
N HIS A 62 34.47 -6.11 1.28
CA HIS A 62 33.44 -5.23 0.74
C HIS A 62 33.73 -4.92 -0.72
N ARG A 63 32.75 -5.14 -1.60
CA ARG A 63 32.85 -4.79 -3.03
C ARG A 63 32.33 -3.37 -3.33
N THR A 64 31.73 -2.74 -2.33
CA THR A 64 31.07 -1.45 -2.40
C THR A 64 31.57 -0.59 -1.24
N GLU A 65 31.36 0.72 -1.34
CA GLU A 65 31.60 1.67 -0.26
C GLU A 65 30.26 2.10 0.33
N ALA A 66 30.24 2.35 1.64
CA ALA A 66 29.07 2.84 2.36
C ALA A 66 29.44 4.12 3.11
N LYS A 67 28.86 5.24 2.69
CA LYS A 67 29.13 6.57 3.21
C LYS A 67 27.85 7.18 3.77
N LEU A 68 27.92 7.78 4.95
CA LEU A 68 26.81 8.50 5.56
C LEU A 68 26.63 9.84 4.85
N GLU A 69 25.42 10.12 4.37
CA GLU A 69 25.07 11.43 3.80
C GLU A 69 24.62 12.41 4.90
N GLU A 70 24.09 11.90 6.00
CA GLU A 70 23.68 12.66 7.18
C GLU A 70 24.16 12.00 8.48
N ALA A 71 23.98 12.66 9.62
CA ALA A 71 24.29 12.05 10.91
C ALA A 71 23.37 10.85 11.16
N ALA A 72 23.94 9.72 11.59
CA ALA A 72 23.22 8.44 11.68
C ALA A 72 23.49 7.72 13.00
N GLU A 73 22.50 6.97 13.46
CA GLU A 73 22.66 5.96 14.50
C GLU A 73 22.71 4.57 13.89
N ILE A 74 23.79 3.85 14.16
CA ILE A 74 24.06 2.55 13.54
C ILE A 74 24.30 1.51 14.63
N PHE A 75 23.52 0.44 14.64
CA PHE A 75 23.84 -0.75 15.44
C PHE A 75 24.90 -1.57 14.71
N THR A 76 25.89 -2.03 15.47
CA THR A 76 27.00 -2.83 14.94
C THR A 76 27.10 -4.14 15.71
N LEU A 77 27.13 -5.25 15.00
CA LEU A 77 27.33 -6.58 15.57
C LEU A 77 28.53 -7.24 14.91
N GLY A 78 29.56 -7.57 15.70
CA GLY A 78 30.76 -8.24 15.19
C GLY A 78 30.44 -9.65 14.69
N ALA A 79 31.21 -10.12 13.70
CA ALA A 79 31.05 -11.43 13.09
C ALA A 79 31.08 -12.57 14.12
N GLU A 80 32.01 -12.53 15.08
CA GLU A 80 32.09 -13.56 16.13
C GLU A 80 30.87 -13.54 17.04
N ALA A 81 30.42 -12.37 17.49
CA ALA A 81 29.23 -12.23 18.30
C ALA A 81 27.96 -12.69 17.55
N LEU A 82 27.88 -12.44 16.24
CA LEU A 82 26.79 -12.94 15.40
C LEU A 82 26.80 -14.48 15.34
N ARG A 83 27.96 -15.10 15.15
CA ARG A 83 28.08 -16.57 15.13
C ARG A 83 27.72 -17.18 16.48
N GLU A 84 28.17 -16.57 17.57
CA GLU A 84 27.79 -16.99 18.92
C GLU A 84 26.28 -16.92 19.14
N LEU A 85 25.61 -15.83 18.73
CA LEU A 85 24.15 -15.68 18.85
C LEU A 85 23.40 -16.73 18.04
N ILE A 86 23.84 -17.02 16.81
CA ILE A 86 23.25 -18.06 15.96
C ILE A 86 23.39 -19.44 16.61
N HIS A 87 24.54 -19.73 17.22
CA HIS A 87 24.78 -21.02 17.88
C HIS A 87 24.04 -21.17 19.21
N SER A 88 23.96 -20.09 19.99
CA SER A 88 23.47 -20.12 21.37
C SER A 88 21.96 -19.90 21.50
N ILE A 89 21.31 -19.26 20.51
CA ILE A 89 19.90 -18.90 20.56
C ILE A 89 19.18 -19.36 19.28
N PRO A 90 18.53 -20.55 19.29
CA PRO A 90 17.85 -21.09 18.11
C PRO A 90 16.75 -20.18 17.53
N ASP A 91 16.01 -19.46 18.38
CA ASP A 91 14.97 -18.52 17.93
C ASP A 91 15.57 -17.32 17.17
N PHE A 92 16.75 -16.85 17.59
CA PHE A 92 17.49 -15.81 16.88
C PHE A 92 17.93 -16.32 15.51
N ALA A 93 18.51 -17.53 15.43
CA ALA A 93 18.94 -18.13 14.18
C ALA A 93 17.78 -18.24 13.18
N LEU A 94 16.60 -18.71 13.61
CA LEU A 94 15.41 -18.82 12.77
C LEU A 94 14.95 -17.44 12.25
N ARG A 95 14.81 -16.45 13.15
CA ARG A 95 14.39 -15.09 12.77
C ARG A 95 15.39 -14.42 11.84
N PHE A 96 16.68 -14.64 12.06
CA PHE A 96 17.75 -14.11 11.23
C PHE A 96 17.73 -14.74 9.83
N THR A 97 17.55 -16.06 9.73
CA THR A 97 17.36 -16.75 8.44
C THR A 97 16.13 -16.24 7.71
N MET A 98 15.00 -16.07 8.39
CA MET A 98 13.77 -15.50 7.78
C MET A 98 14.02 -14.08 7.25
N ALA A 99 14.73 -13.23 7.99
CA ALA A 99 15.08 -11.89 7.53
C ALA A 99 15.95 -11.90 6.26
N LEU A 100 16.92 -12.81 6.18
CA LEU A 100 17.75 -12.99 4.98
C LEU A 100 16.94 -13.53 3.79
N CYS A 101 16.04 -14.49 4.01
CA CYS A 101 15.16 -15.01 2.96
C CYS A 101 14.24 -13.92 2.40
N ASN A 102 13.66 -13.08 3.26
CA ASN A 102 12.84 -11.95 2.83
C ASN A 102 13.65 -10.93 2.02
N LYS A 103 14.89 -10.65 2.44
CA LYS A 103 15.79 -9.74 1.71
C LYS A 103 16.21 -10.30 0.35
N LEU A 104 16.45 -11.62 0.26
CA LEU A 104 16.74 -12.30 -1.00
C LEU A 104 15.53 -12.26 -1.95
N ALA A 105 14.33 -12.58 -1.47
CA ALA A 105 13.10 -12.50 -2.27
C ALA A 105 12.85 -11.08 -2.80
N ALA A 106 13.08 -10.06 -1.97
CA ALA A 106 13.01 -8.66 -2.39
C ALA A 106 14.06 -8.30 -3.44
N SER A 107 15.30 -8.80 -3.30
CA SER A 107 16.37 -8.60 -4.28
C SER A 107 16.10 -9.35 -5.59
N GLU A 108 15.47 -10.53 -5.56
CA GLU A 108 15.08 -11.26 -6.76
C GLU A 108 14.00 -10.50 -7.54
N GLY A 109 13.03 -9.90 -6.85
CA GLY A 109 12.08 -8.96 -7.46
C GLY A 109 12.77 -7.78 -8.16
N GLN A 110 13.86 -7.26 -7.57
CA GLN A 110 14.67 -6.19 -8.17
C GLN A 110 15.59 -6.64 -9.31
N LEU A 111 16.00 -7.91 -9.35
CA LEU A 111 16.81 -8.47 -10.45
C LEU A 111 15.93 -8.83 -11.65
N GLN A 112 14.69 -9.30 -11.42
CA GLN A 112 13.71 -9.48 -12.48
C GLN A 112 13.30 -8.14 -13.11
N SER A 113 13.21 -7.06 -12.32
CA SER A 113 12.93 -5.72 -12.83
C SER A 113 14.11 -5.08 -13.61
N ARG A 114 15.34 -5.56 -13.42
CA ARG A 114 16.52 -5.13 -14.18
C ARG A 114 16.67 -5.81 -15.54
N HIS A 115 16.06 -6.98 -15.74
CA HIS A 115 16.25 -7.78 -16.95
C HIS A 115 15.16 -7.67 -18.02
N ASN A 116 14.00 -7.08 -17.72
CA ASN A 116 12.97 -6.80 -18.72
C ASN A 116 12.87 -5.31 -19.08
N LYS A 117 13.11 -5.03 -20.36
CA LYS A 117 12.98 -3.72 -21.01
C LYS A 117 11.58 -3.13 -20.79
N ARG A 118 11.53 -1.82 -20.45
CA ARG A 118 10.38 -0.90 -20.34
C ARG A 118 9.66 -0.91 -18.98
N HIS A 119 10.26 -0.26 -17.99
CA HIS A 119 9.59 0.08 -16.74
C HIS A 119 8.70 1.32 -16.96
N LEU A 120 7.38 1.22 -16.73
CA LEU A 120 6.49 2.38 -16.72
C LEU A 120 6.37 2.85 -15.26
N GLN A 121 6.99 3.99 -14.94
CA GLN A 121 6.98 4.60 -13.61
C GLN A 121 6.81 6.11 -13.74
N GLY A 122 6.16 6.72 -12.75
CA GLY A 122 5.98 8.17 -12.70
C GLY A 122 5.25 8.64 -11.45
N ASP A 123 4.88 9.92 -11.48
CA ASP A 123 4.10 10.60 -10.44
C ASP A 123 2.68 10.87 -10.97
N LEU A 124 1.68 10.53 -10.17
CA LEU A 124 0.26 10.70 -10.46
C LEU A 124 -0.17 12.18 -10.51
N GLN A 125 0.68 13.10 -10.06
CA GLN A 125 0.48 14.55 -10.23
C GLN A 125 0.71 15.01 -11.68
N HIS A 126 1.53 14.29 -12.44
CA HIS A 126 1.88 14.63 -13.81
C HIS A 126 1.17 13.77 -14.85
N PHE A 127 0.80 12.53 -14.46
CA PHE A 127 0.12 11.58 -15.33
C PHE A 127 -1.15 11.09 -14.65
N ASP A 128 -2.29 11.32 -15.28
CA ASP A 128 -3.55 10.78 -14.78
C ASP A 128 -3.59 9.24 -14.89
N LEU A 129 -4.34 8.61 -13.98
CA LEU A 129 -4.47 7.16 -13.95
C LEU A 129 -5.07 6.60 -15.24
N ALA A 130 -6.01 7.32 -15.87
CA ALA A 130 -6.63 6.91 -17.13
C ALA A 130 -5.58 6.71 -18.23
N THR A 131 -4.66 7.66 -18.40
CA THR A 131 -3.59 7.65 -19.39
C THR A 131 -2.63 6.50 -19.15
N ILE A 132 -2.32 6.20 -17.89
CA ILE A 132 -1.49 5.04 -17.53
C ILE A 132 -2.19 3.75 -17.95
N VAL A 133 -3.45 3.57 -17.57
CA VAL A 133 -4.26 2.39 -17.92
C VAL A 133 -4.41 2.25 -19.44
N GLN A 134 -4.69 3.35 -20.15
CA GLN A 134 -4.78 3.39 -21.61
C GLN A 134 -3.45 3.03 -22.29
N THR A 135 -2.33 3.50 -21.74
CA THR A 135 -1.00 3.18 -22.26
C THR A 135 -0.71 1.69 -22.12
N LEU A 136 -1.01 1.10 -20.95
CA LEU A 136 -0.83 -0.34 -20.72
C LEU A 136 -1.75 -1.18 -21.61
N ASN A 137 -3.00 -0.74 -21.80
CA ASN A 137 -3.95 -1.38 -22.71
C ASN A 137 -3.46 -1.33 -24.17
N GLY A 138 -3.04 -0.16 -24.65
CA GLY A 138 -2.57 0.03 -26.02
C GLY A 138 -1.27 -0.71 -26.33
N LEU A 139 -0.37 -0.81 -25.35
CA LEU A 139 0.87 -1.60 -25.46
C LEU A 139 0.65 -3.11 -25.28
N ARG A 140 -0.55 -3.53 -24.84
CA ARG A 140 -0.90 -4.92 -24.53
C ARG A 140 0.04 -5.56 -23.51
N GLU A 141 0.44 -4.79 -22.50
CA GLU A 141 1.38 -5.24 -21.46
C GLU A 141 0.69 -6.21 -20.48
N SER A 142 1.46 -7.17 -19.96
CA SER A 142 1.03 -8.06 -18.87
C SER A 142 1.91 -7.82 -17.64
N GLY A 143 1.29 -7.61 -16.48
CA GLY A 143 2.01 -7.29 -15.25
C GLY A 143 1.16 -6.55 -14.22
N VAL A 144 1.80 -6.12 -13.14
CA VAL A 144 1.13 -5.42 -12.02
C VAL A 144 1.51 -3.94 -12.02
N LEU A 145 0.49 -3.09 -12.13
CA LEU A 145 0.56 -1.67 -11.80
C LEU A 145 0.37 -1.50 -10.29
N MET A 146 1.34 -0.88 -9.63
CA MET A 146 1.32 -0.57 -8.21
C MET A 146 1.20 0.94 -8.00
N LEU A 147 0.29 1.37 -7.11
CA LEU A 147 0.07 2.76 -6.75
C LEU A 147 0.50 3.01 -5.30
N TYR A 148 1.31 4.05 -5.09
CA TYR A 148 1.87 4.42 -3.79
C TYR A 148 1.37 5.81 -3.39
N PRO A 149 1.10 6.03 -2.09
CA PRO A 149 0.58 7.31 -1.62
C PRO A 149 1.62 8.42 -1.80
N LYS A 150 1.16 9.66 -1.93
CA LYS A 150 2.02 10.84 -1.88
C LYS A 150 2.66 10.93 -0.51
N MET A 151 3.98 11.02 -0.49
CA MET A 151 4.73 11.38 0.72
C MET A 151 4.80 12.90 0.76
N ASP A 152 4.30 13.50 1.83
CA ASP A 152 4.62 14.90 2.11
C ASP A 152 6.12 14.98 2.44
N ASN A 153 6.84 15.78 1.65
CA ASN A 153 8.29 15.99 1.77
C ASN A 153 8.71 16.73 3.07
N ASP A 154 7.84 16.83 4.08
CA ASP A 154 8.20 17.36 5.41
C ASP A 154 9.01 16.35 6.25
N ILE A 155 9.25 15.16 5.72
CA ILE A 155 10.39 14.32 6.10
C ILE A 155 11.20 14.10 4.83
N GLY A 156 12.21 14.95 4.62
CA GLY A 156 13.08 14.86 3.45
C GLY A 156 13.71 13.47 3.32
N GLY A 157 13.58 12.86 2.14
CA GLY A 157 14.23 11.60 1.83
C GLY A 157 13.48 10.77 0.80
N SER A 158 13.78 11.00 -0.47
CA SER A 158 13.40 10.12 -1.59
C SER A 158 14.01 8.73 -1.43
N GLY A 159 13.20 7.70 -1.13
CA GLY A 159 13.60 6.30 -1.20
C GLY A 159 12.48 5.35 -0.79
N VAL A 160 11.96 4.58 -1.75
CA VAL A 160 10.85 3.62 -1.65
C VAL A 160 11.24 2.39 -0.81
N ILE A 161 11.25 2.52 0.52
CA ILE A 161 11.55 1.39 1.42
C ILE A 161 10.53 1.38 2.56
N GLY A 162 9.64 0.37 2.56
CA GLY A 162 8.61 0.14 3.58
C GLY A 162 7.20 0.66 3.27
N VAL A 163 7.02 1.41 2.17
CA VAL A 163 5.71 1.93 1.78
C VAL A 163 5.00 0.89 0.92
N LEU A 164 4.01 0.23 1.50
CA LEU A 164 3.16 -0.70 0.75
C LEU A 164 2.31 0.07 -0.26
N PRO A 165 2.11 -0.45 -1.49
CA PRO A 165 1.17 0.15 -2.42
C PRO A 165 -0.22 0.09 -1.81
N PHE A 166 -0.96 1.21 -1.87
CA PHE A 166 -2.35 1.25 -1.40
C PHE A 166 -3.29 0.55 -2.39
N ALA A 167 -2.87 0.43 -3.66
CA ALA A 167 -3.62 -0.28 -4.68
C ALA A 167 -2.72 -1.01 -5.68
N ARG A 168 -3.22 -2.13 -6.20
CA ARG A 168 -2.57 -2.92 -7.27
C ARG A 168 -3.58 -3.30 -8.34
N ILE A 169 -3.21 -3.19 -9.62
CA ILE A 169 -4.01 -3.64 -10.77
C ILE A 169 -3.15 -4.59 -11.58
N TYR A 170 -3.63 -5.81 -11.80
CA TYR A 170 -3.01 -6.77 -12.69
C TYR A 170 -3.62 -6.65 -14.10
N PHE A 171 -2.74 -6.53 -15.09
CA PHE A 171 -3.04 -6.49 -16.50
C PHE A 171 -2.62 -7.81 -17.16
N GLU A 172 -3.47 -8.32 -18.04
CA GLU A 172 -3.20 -9.47 -18.91
C GLU A 172 -3.43 -9.05 -20.36
N ALA A 173 -2.37 -9.02 -21.16
CA ALA A 173 -2.41 -8.58 -22.57
C ALA A 173 -3.07 -7.21 -22.76
N GLY A 174 -2.84 -6.28 -21.81
CA GLY A 174 -3.43 -4.94 -21.78
C GLY A 174 -4.80 -4.85 -21.10
N GLU A 175 -5.43 -5.97 -20.76
CA GLU A 175 -6.73 -5.96 -20.09
C GLU A 175 -6.57 -5.99 -18.56
N ALA A 176 -7.20 -5.07 -17.84
CA ALA A 176 -7.28 -5.13 -16.39
C ALA A 176 -8.11 -6.35 -15.97
N ARG A 177 -7.52 -7.27 -15.20
CA ARG A 177 -8.17 -8.53 -14.78
C ARG A 177 -8.42 -8.63 -13.30
N TYR A 178 -7.53 -8.09 -12.48
CA TYR A 178 -7.67 -8.10 -11.03
C TYR A 178 -7.26 -6.76 -10.47
N ILE A 179 -7.92 -6.36 -9.40
CA ILE A 179 -7.56 -5.19 -8.63
C ILE A 179 -7.62 -5.53 -7.14
N LYS A 180 -6.72 -4.92 -6.38
CA LYS A 180 -6.74 -4.97 -4.93
C LYS A 180 -6.58 -3.57 -4.36
N LEU A 181 -7.64 -3.07 -3.74
CA LEU A 181 -7.69 -1.79 -3.03
C LEU A 181 -8.29 -2.02 -1.65
N GLY A 182 -7.45 -2.29 -0.66
CA GLY A 182 -7.91 -2.78 0.64
C GLY A 182 -8.67 -4.10 0.48
N SER A 183 -9.96 -4.12 0.87
CA SER A 183 -10.87 -5.24 0.66
C SER A 183 -11.62 -5.20 -0.68
N ARG A 184 -11.55 -4.09 -1.44
CA ARG A 184 -12.26 -3.92 -2.71
C ARG A 184 -11.53 -4.62 -3.85
N GLY A 185 -12.28 -5.42 -4.60
CA GLY A 185 -11.85 -6.12 -5.82
C GLY A 185 -12.82 -5.87 -6.99
N GLY A 186 -12.62 -6.59 -8.10
CA GLY A 186 -13.50 -6.51 -9.28
C GLY A 186 -13.65 -5.10 -9.87
N GLU A 187 -14.76 -4.87 -10.56
CA GLU A 187 -15.06 -3.56 -11.15
C GLU A 187 -15.22 -2.46 -10.09
N GLU A 188 -15.80 -2.77 -8.92
CA GLU A 188 -16.01 -1.79 -7.83
C GLU A 188 -14.71 -1.22 -7.27
N GLY A 189 -13.69 -2.06 -7.09
CA GLY A 189 -12.36 -1.60 -6.70
C GLY A 189 -11.77 -0.65 -7.74
N PHE A 190 -12.02 -0.90 -9.03
CA PHE A 190 -11.52 -0.06 -10.11
C PHE A 190 -12.23 1.29 -10.13
N TYR A 191 -13.56 1.31 -10.04
CA TYR A 191 -14.33 2.54 -9.96
C TYR A 191 -13.94 3.39 -8.74
N GLN A 192 -13.68 2.74 -7.59
CA GLN A 192 -13.25 3.44 -6.39
C GLN A 192 -11.96 4.24 -6.60
N LEU A 193 -10.98 3.72 -7.35
CA LEU A 193 -9.73 4.44 -7.62
C LEU A 193 -9.98 5.79 -8.31
N PHE A 194 -10.90 5.84 -9.26
CA PHE A 194 -11.24 7.08 -9.97
C PHE A 194 -12.06 8.05 -9.13
N GLN A 195 -12.66 7.58 -8.03
CA GLN A 195 -13.44 8.41 -7.11
C GLN A 195 -12.61 8.96 -5.95
N MET A 196 -11.33 8.59 -5.87
CA MET A 196 -10.38 9.04 -4.86
C MET A 196 -9.54 10.21 -5.38
N PRO A 197 -9.12 11.16 -4.50
CA PRO A 197 -8.11 12.15 -4.84
C PRO A 197 -6.73 11.46 -4.88
N LEU A 198 -6.42 10.80 -6.00
CA LEU A 198 -5.17 10.07 -6.16
C LEU A 198 -3.99 11.05 -6.17
N ALA A 199 -3.01 10.76 -5.33
CA ALA A 199 -1.73 11.46 -5.29
C ALA A 199 -0.63 10.46 -4.95
N GLY A 200 0.57 10.68 -5.49
CA GLY A 200 1.76 9.87 -5.20
C GLY A 200 2.39 9.31 -6.46
N SER A 201 2.99 8.14 -6.36
CA SER A 201 3.75 7.54 -7.47
C SER A 201 3.16 6.21 -7.90
N PHE A 202 3.55 5.78 -9.10
CA PHE A 202 3.17 4.48 -9.63
C PHE A 202 4.36 3.77 -10.25
N THR A 203 4.31 2.44 -10.26
CA THR A 203 5.29 1.59 -10.95
C THR A 203 4.59 0.41 -11.59
N PHE A 204 5.00 0.03 -12.80
CA PHE A 204 4.54 -1.18 -13.47
C PHE A 204 5.65 -2.23 -13.53
N VAL A 205 5.36 -3.43 -13.06
CA VAL A 205 6.27 -4.57 -13.09
C VAL A 205 5.65 -5.69 -13.93
N GLN A 206 6.36 -6.14 -14.95
CA GLN A 206 5.98 -7.34 -15.69
C GLN A 206 6.21 -8.57 -14.79
N GLN A 207 5.13 -9.27 -14.48
CA GLN A 207 5.13 -10.47 -13.65
C GLN A 207 3.82 -11.23 -13.88
N GLU A 208 3.76 -12.47 -13.40
CA GLU A 208 2.50 -13.21 -13.32
C GLU A 208 1.59 -12.62 -12.23
N VAL A 209 0.31 -13.01 -12.28
CA VAL A 209 -0.67 -12.58 -11.28
C VAL A 209 -0.24 -13.05 -9.89
N PRO A 210 -0.13 -12.14 -8.90
CA PRO A 210 0.12 -12.56 -7.52
C PRO A 210 -1.00 -13.45 -6.98
N ASP A 211 -0.65 -14.48 -6.20
CA ASP A 211 -1.61 -15.41 -5.59
C ASP A 211 -2.72 -14.68 -4.81
N ASP A 212 -2.35 -13.60 -4.11
CA ASP A 212 -3.25 -12.81 -3.28
C ASP A 212 -4.22 -11.91 -4.07
N MET A 213 -3.99 -11.75 -5.37
CA MET A 213 -4.89 -11.08 -6.32
C MET A 213 -5.70 -12.09 -7.12
N ALA A 214 -5.12 -13.24 -7.47
CA ALA A 214 -5.83 -14.32 -8.16
C ALA A 214 -7.03 -14.86 -7.37
N SER A 215 -7.04 -14.69 -6.04
CA SER A 215 -8.15 -15.04 -5.17
C SER A 215 -9.27 -13.98 -5.07
N THR A 216 -9.13 -12.83 -5.74
CA THR A 216 -10.13 -11.75 -5.73
C THR A 216 -11.10 -11.86 -6.90
N ASP A 217 -12.23 -11.17 -6.81
CA ASP A 217 -13.20 -11.13 -7.90
C ASP A 217 -12.57 -10.53 -9.18
N PRO A 218 -12.63 -11.25 -10.31
CA PRO A 218 -12.03 -10.79 -11.56
C PRO A 218 -12.88 -9.69 -12.19
N ILE A 219 -12.20 -8.74 -12.81
CA ILE A 219 -12.78 -7.76 -13.71
C ILE A 219 -13.15 -8.47 -15.02
N ARG A 220 -14.44 -8.43 -15.35
CA ARG A 220 -15.01 -9.06 -16.56
C ARG A 220 -15.17 -8.05 -17.68
N MET A 221 -15.36 -6.78 -17.34
CA MET A 221 -15.52 -5.71 -18.31
C MET A 221 -14.20 -5.41 -19.05
N PRO A 222 -14.22 -5.22 -20.38
CA PRO A 222 -13.04 -4.75 -21.12
C PRO A 222 -12.54 -3.38 -20.60
N THR A 223 -11.23 -3.19 -20.56
CA THR A 223 -10.56 -2.06 -19.89
C THR A 223 -11.03 -0.70 -20.41
N MET A 224 -11.23 -0.56 -21.71
CA MET A 224 -11.71 0.70 -22.28
C MET A 224 -13.14 1.01 -21.85
N ASN A 225 -14.02 0.00 -21.75
CA ASN A 225 -15.37 0.19 -21.24
C ASN A 225 -15.35 0.50 -19.75
N LEU A 226 -14.45 -0.16 -19.01
CA LEU A 226 -14.25 0.05 -17.58
C LEU A 226 -13.81 1.49 -17.27
N LEU A 227 -12.91 2.05 -18.09
CA LEU A 227 -12.49 3.46 -17.99
C LEU A 227 -13.64 4.44 -18.29
N LEU A 228 -14.39 4.19 -19.37
CA LEU A 228 -15.55 5.02 -19.72
C LEU A 228 -16.60 5.03 -18.60
N GLU A 229 -16.89 3.85 -18.05
CA GLU A 229 -17.82 3.71 -16.94
C GLU A 229 -17.28 4.36 -15.67
N ALA A 230 -16.00 4.20 -15.33
CA ALA A 230 -15.38 4.84 -14.17
C ALA A 230 -15.54 6.37 -14.21
N HIS A 231 -15.31 7.01 -15.37
CA HIS A 231 -15.52 8.45 -15.53
C HIS A 231 -16.99 8.83 -15.43
N ARG A 232 -17.90 8.08 -16.08
CA ARG A 232 -19.35 8.32 -15.98
C ARG A 232 -19.83 8.28 -14.53
N LEU A 233 -19.37 7.30 -13.75
CA LEU A 233 -19.70 7.13 -12.33
C LEU A 233 -19.09 8.24 -11.46
N GLN A 234 -17.87 8.69 -11.77
CA GLN A 234 -17.24 9.80 -11.07
C GLN A 234 -18.02 11.11 -11.25
N ASP A 235 -18.50 11.39 -12.46
CA ASP A 235 -19.31 12.58 -12.74
C ASP A 235 -20.66 12.53 -12.02
N GLU A 236 -21.32 11.37 -12.03
CA GLU A 236 -22.62 11.20 -11.38
C GLU A 236 -22.53 11.21 -9.84
N LEU A 237 -21.39 10.76 -9.27
CA LEU A 237 -21.13 10.76 -7.83
C LEU A 237 -21.27 12.16 -7.21
N GLU A 238 -20.88 13.22 -7.92
CA GLU A 238 -21.03 14.60 -7.42
C GLU A 238 -22.50 14.98 -7.18
N THR A 239 -23.42 14.45 -7.98
CA THR A 239 -24.86 14.64 -7.77
C THR A 239 -25.33 13.98 -6.49
N PHE A 240 -24.76 12.83 -6.12
CA PHE A 240 -25.11 12.14 -4.87
C PHE A 240 -24.47 12.78 -3.64
N LYS A 241 -23.21 13.22 -3.74
CA LYS A 241 -22.55 13.99 -2.68
C LYS A 241 -23.33 15.27 -2.33
N ASN A 242 -23.94 15.93 -3.32
CA ASN A 242 -24.80 17.08 -3.07
C ASN A 242 -26.10 16.75 -2.31
N LYS A 243 -26.62 15.51 -2.46
CA LYS A 243 -27.80 15.05 -1.73
C LYS A 243 -27.47 14.61 -0.29
N LEU A 244 -26.29 14.04 -0.08
CA LEU A 244 -25.79 13.56 1.21
C LEU A 244 -24.37 14.11 1.48
N PRO A 245 -24.21 15.42 1.76
CA PRO A 245 -22.89 16.05 1.84
C PRO A 245 -22.18 15.81 3.18
N ASP A 246 -22.93 15.58 4.25
CA ASP A 246 -22.38 15.47 5.60
C ASP A 246 -21.91 14.04 5.88
N LEU A 247 -20.60 13.85 5.88
CA LEU A 247 -19.94 12.56 6.16
C LEU A 247 -20.17 12.05 7.59
N THR A 248 -20.61 12.91 8.51
CA THR A 248 -20.94 12.54 9.90
C THR A 248 -22.40 12.12 10.07
N THR A 249 -23.21 12.21 9.02
CA THR A 249 -24.60 11.71 9.01
C THR A 249 -24.61 10.24 9.40
N ALA A 250 -25.41 9.89 10.40
CA ALA A 250 -25.77 8.51 10.68
C ALA A 250 -27.16 8.22 10.13
N PHE A 251 -27.41 6.94 9.90
CA PHE A 251 -28.69 6.47 9.37
C PHE A 251 -29.38 5.62 10.42
N ARG A 252 -30.70 5.70 10.47
CA ARG A 252 -31.53 4.89 11.35
C ARG A 252 -32.49 4.03 10.53
N PRO A 253 -32.58 2.71 10.81
CA PRO A 253 -33.55 1.84 10.15
C PRO A 253 -34.98 2.24 10.53
N LEU A 254 -35.88 2.25 9.54
CA LEU A 254 -37.32 2.44 9.70
C LEU A 254 -38.10 1.13 9.58
N VAL A 255 -37.44 0.07 9.10
CA VAL A 255 -37.96 -1.29 8.94
C VAL A 255 -37.08 -2.27 9.70
N GLU A 256 -37.63 -3.41 10.11
CA GLU A 256 -36.89 -4.45 10.85
C GLU A 256 -35.90 -5.20 9.94
N GLU A 257 -36.29 -5.44 8.68
CA GLU A 257 -35.51 -6.18 7.70
C GLU A 257 -35.37 -5.40 6.39
N LEU A 258 -34.19 -5.49 5.76
CA LEU A 258 -33.92 -4.86 4.48
C LEU A 258 -34.75 -5.51 3.36
N GLN A 259 -35.49 -4.69 2.63
CA GLN A 259 -36.23 -5.09 1.44
C GLN A 259 -35.46 -4.66 0.18
N TRP A 260 -34.78 -5.60 -0.45
CA TRP A 260 -33.97 -5.34 -1.64
C TRP A 260 -34.22 -6.33 -2.77
N SER A 261 -34.47 -5.81 -3.97
CA SER A 261 -34.87 -6.61 -5.14
C SER A 261 -33.75 -6.82 -6.17
N GLU A 262 -32.71 -5.97 -6.16
CA GLU A 262 -31.62 -6.05 -7.12
C GLU A 262 -30.57 -7.07 -6.65
N GLU A 263 -30.55 -8.25 -7.25
CA GLU A 263 -29.69 -9.37 -6.85
C GLU A 263 -28.19 -9.03 -6.93
N ILE A 264 -27.78 -8.28 -7.97
CA ILE A 264 -26.39 -7.89 -8.21
C ILE A 264 -25.83 -7.05 -7.06
N THR A 265 -26.66 -6.19 -6.46
CA THR A 265 -26.23 -5.27 -5.38
C THR A 265 -26.69 -5.67 -3.99
N LEU A 266 -27.43 -6.78 -3.89
CA LEU A 266 -27.96 -7.29 -2.62
C LEU A 266 -26.85 -7.53 -1.59
N GLY A 267 -25.69 -8.04 -2.00
CA GLY A 267 -24.53 -8.24 -1.12
C GLY A 267 -24.06 -6.94 -0.47
N PHE A 268 -23.88 -5.89 -1.28
CA PHE A 268 -23.48 -4.57 -0.80
C PHE A 268 -24.59 -3.90 0.01
N ALA A 269 -25.85 -4.05 -0.39
CA ALA A 269 -26.98 -3.49 0.34
C ALA A 269 -27.09 -4.10 1.75
N ASN A 270 -26.88 -5.42 1.89
CA ASN A 270 -26.83 -6.08 3.20
C ASN A 270 -25.63 -5.64 4.04
N GLN A 271 -24.46 -5.44 3.43
CA GLN A 271 -23.27 -4.93 4.12
C GLN A 271 -23.52 -3.52 4.69
N ILE A 272 -24.09 -2.63 3.87
CA ILE A 272 -24.47 -1.27 4.28
C ILE A 272 -25.52 -1.32 5.40
N TRP A 273 -26.57 -2.13 5.23
CA TRP A 273 -27.62 -2.30 6.24
C TRP A 273 -27.06 -2.75 7.59
N SER A 274 -26.15 -3.73 7.59
CA SER A 274 -25.47 -4.18 8.82
C SER A 274 -24.66 -3.07 9.49
N LEU A 275 -24.01 -2.19 8.72
CA LEU A 275 -23.28 -1.04 9.25
C LEU A 275 -24.23 0.00 9.85
N ILE A 276 -25.37 0.25 9.20
CA ILE A 276 -26.42 1.14 9.68
C ILE A 276 -27.00 0.65 11.02
N LEU A 277 -27.28 -0.65 11.15
CA LEU A 277 -27.72 -1.25 12.42
C LEU A 277 -26.69 -1.05 13.54
N GLY A 278 -25.40 -1.00 13.19
CA GLY A 278 -24.29 -0.69 14.09
C GLY A 278 -24.11 0.81 14.41
N GLY A 279 -24.94 1.69 13.84
CA GLY A 279 -24.84 3.15 14.04
C GLY A 279 -23.70 3.80 13.25
N ALA A 280 -23.24 3.18 12.16
CA ALA A 280 -22.16 3.72 11.36
C ALA A 280 -22.54 5.05 10.68
N THR A 281 -21.58 5.98 10.68
CA THR A 281 -21.69 7.23 9.91
C THR A 281 -21.47 6.99 8.41
N LEU A 282 -21.86 7.94 7.57
CA LEU A 282 -21.59 7.91 6.13
C LEU A 282 -20.10 7.70 5.83
N CYS A 283 -19.20 8.37 6.56
CA CYS A 283 -17.75 8.17 6.42
C CYS A 283 -17.34 6.71 6.68
N GLU A 284 -17.86 6.10 7.74
CA GLU A 284 -17.55 4.73 8.08
C GLU A 284 -18.15 3.72 7.09
N ILE A 285 -19.35 3.99 6.59
CA ILE A 285 -19.97 3.17 5.54
C ILE A 285 -19.07 3.20 4.29
N LEU A 286 -18.74 4.38 3.79
CA LEU A 286 -17.88 4.54 2.62
C LEU A 286 -16.50 3.90 2.81
N GLY A 287 -15.97 3.89 4.04
CA GLY A 287 -14.68 3.28 4.36
C GLY A 287 -14.70 1.75 4.46
N LYS A 288 -15.78 1.18 5.02
CA LYS A 288 -15.87 -0.24 5.40
C LYS A 288 -16.60 -1.14 4.39
N THR A 289 -17.27 -0.56 3.39
CA THR A 289 -17.94 -1.35 2.33
C THR A 289 -16.98 -1.81 1.24
N ASP A 290 -17.29 -2.95 0.62
CA ASP A 290 -16.47 -3.49 -0.47
C ASP A 290 -16.83 -2.91 -1.85
N CYS A 291 -17.87 -2.07 -1.93
CA CYS A 291 -18.24 -1.32 -3.12
C CYS A 291 -17.57 0.06 -3.21
N SER A 292 -17.65 0.66 -4.40
CA SER A 292 -17.22 2.03 -4.65
C SER A 292 -18.11 3.06 -3.96
N ASN A 293 -17.61 4.29 -3.76
CA ASN A 293 -18.38 5.37 -3.16
C ASN A 293 -19.67 5.60 -3.94
N PHE A 294 -19.62 5.62 -5.28
CA PHE A 294 -20.81 5.73 -6.13
C PHE A 294 -21.88 4.72 -5.77
N THR A 295 -21.51 3.43 -5.72
CA THR A 295 -22.44 2.35 -5.41
C THR A 295 -23.00 2.51 -3.99
N ALA A 296 -22.16 2.83 -3.01
CA ALA A 296 -22.61 3.08 -1.64
C ALA A 296 -23.61 4.24 -1.54
N TYR A 297 -23.31 5.39 -2.17
CA TYR A 297 -24.21 6.54 -2.22
C TYR A 297 -25.54 6.21 -2.91
N ARG A 298 -25.49 5.51 -4.06
CA ARG A 298 -26.69 5.08 -4.80
C ARG A 298 -27.59 4.22 -3.92
N LEU A 299 -27.01 3.21 -3.25
CA LEU A 299 -27.73 2.30 -2.38
C LEU A 299 -28.35 3.03 -1.19
N LEU A 300 -27.62 3.92 -0.53
CA LEU A 300 -28.15 4.73 0.57
C LEU A 300 -29.32 5.61 0.13
N ILE A 301 -29.19 6.32 -0.99
CA ILE A 301 -30.26 7.18 -1.52
C ILE A 301 -31.50 6.36 -1.89
N GLU A 302 -31.31 5.18 -2.47
CA GLU A 302 -32.41 4.29 -2.81
C GLU A 302 -33.08 3.68 -1.55
N MET A 303 -32.31 3.34 -0.51
CA MET A 303 -32.88 2.93 0.79
C MET A 303 -33.70 4.05 1.44
N ILE A 304 -33.23 5.31 1.39
CA ILE A 304 -33.99 6.49 1.85
C ILE A 304 -35.25 6.68 1.01
N GLY A 305 -35.13 6.61 -0.32
CA GLY A 305 -36.25 6.78 -1.25
C GLY A 305 -37.33 5.71 -1.11
N LYS A 306 -36.96 4.49 -0.72
CA LYS A 306 -37.88 3.40 -0.37
C LYS A 306 -38.41 3.49 1.07
N GLY A 307 -38.00 4.48 1.85
CA GLY A 307 -38.42 4.66 3.24
C GLY A 307 -37.90 3.58 4.19
N GLN A 308 -36.80 2.92 3.85
CA GLN A 308 -36.21 1.86 4.68
C GLN A 308 -35.28 2.41 5.77
N ILE A 309 -34.67 3.57 5.50
CA ILE A 309 -33.82 4.29 6.44
C ILE A 309 -34.17 5.78 6.44
N SER A 310 -33.79 6.48 7.51
CA SER A 310 -33.79 7.94 7.60
C SER A 310 -32.40 8.46 7.93
N ASP A 311 -32.03 9.61 7.37
CA ASP A 311 -30.83 10.36 7.76
C ASP A 311 -31.15 11.23 8.97
N GLU A 312 -30.41 11.02 10.06
CA GLU A 312 -30.51 11.85 11.25
C GLU A 312 -29.23 12.69 11.33
N LYS A 313 -29.37 14.03 11.23
CA LYS A 313 -28.24 14.92 11.55
C LYS A 313 -27.92 14.73 13.03
N LEU A 314 -26.83 14.03 13.34
CA LEU A 314 -26.34 13.99 14.71
C LEU A 314 -26.07 15.43 15.16
N PRO A 315 -26.64 15.89 16.30
CA PRO A 315 -26.22 17.15 16.88
C PRO A 315 -24.72 17.07 17.21
N ALA A 316 -23.98 18.14 16.92
CA ALA A 316 -22.52 18.21 17.08
C ALA A 316 -22.02 17.79 18.47
N ASP A 317 -22.89 17.85 19.47
CA ASP A 317 -22.66 17.54 20.87
C ASP A 317 -22.45 16.04 21.15
N MET A 318 -22.84 15.14 20.24
CA MET A 318 -22.65 13.69 20.36
C MET A 318 -21.34 13.16 19.77
N LEU A 319 -20.54 13.99 19.08
CA LEU A 319 -19.23 13.61 18.54
C LEU A 319 -18.13 13.49 19.61
N ILE A 320 -18.42 13.82 20.88
CA ILE A 320 -17.51 13.64 22.02
C ILE A 320 -18.11 12.63 23.01
N SER A 321 -18.16 11.36 22.64
CA SER A 321 -18.24 10.27 23.64
C SER A 321 -17.61 8.96 23.16
N THR A 322 -16.36 9.03 22.69
CA THR A 322 -15.47 7.85 22.60
C THR A 322 -14.65 7.63 23.87
N LYS A 323 -15.06 8.22 25.00
CA LYS A 323 -14.51 7.92 26.33
C LYS A 323 -15.63 7.87 27.36
N THR A 324 -16.22 6.70 27.57
CA THR A 324 -16.42 6.10 28.91
C THR A 324 -16.84 4.65 28.74
N ILE A 325 -15.84 3.77 28.81
CA ILE A 325 -16.00 2.44 29.39
C ILE A 325 -16.36 2.66 30.87
N ARG A 326 -17.61 2.39 31.23
CA ARG A 326 -18.07 1.94 32.55
C ARG A 326 -19.22 0.98 32.24
N VAL A 327 -19.02 -0.34 32.27
CA VAL A 327 -19.06 -1.13 33.52
C VAL A 327 -20.02 -0.49 34.51
N MET A 328 -21.31 -0.82 34.39
CA MET A 328 -22.22 -1.22 35.47
C MET A 328 -23.67 -1.22 34.97
N ALA A 329 -24.07 -2.35 34.39
CA ALA A 329 -25.47 -2.77 34.33
C ALA A 329 -25.50 -4.30 34.41
N SER A 330 -25.19 -4.83 35.59
CA SER A 330 -25.67 -6.13 36.07
C SER A 330 -25.28 -6.31 37.54
N ARG A 331 -26.15 -5.81 38.42
CA ARG A 331 -26.82 -6.57 39.49
C ARG A 331 -27.16 -5.68 40.68
N GLU A 332 -28.36 -5.10 40.62
CA GLU A 332 -29.27 -5.19 41.76
C GLU A 332 -29.98 -6.55 41.65
N GLU A 333 -29.53 -7.49 42.46
CA GLU A 333 -30.31 -8.51 43.20
C GLU A 333 -29.34 -9.23 44.15
#